data_AF-A0AAF3EID2-F1
#
_entry.id   AF-A0AAF3EID2-F1
#
_cell.length_a   1.000
_cell.length_b   1.000
_cell.length_c   1.000
_cell.angle_alpha   90.00
_cell.angle_beta   90.00
_cell.angle_gamma   90.00
#
_symmetry.space_group_name_H-M   'P 1'
#
loop_
_entity.id
_entity.type
_entity.pdbx_description
1 polymer ?
#
loop_
_entity_poly.entity_id
_entity_poly.type
_entity_poly.pdbx_seq_one_letter_code
_entity_poly.pdbx_strand_id
1 'polypeptide(L)'
;MRTQSNTLIRTLMKINALQPQANVMGSIGVMAPRLTSFHDSGLGSDPHLLSPRNSIASRLELYVHTLNLLLKQSSYLVDWFVSKWVDCTNKYSFVFKCLKITRLIQFFRRMPITKVHARQIYDSRGNPTVEVDLYTDKGVFRAAVPSGASTGIYEALEMRDGEKGIHHGKGVLNAVRNINEKIGPALIAKNFDVTQQKEIDQFMIALDGTDNKNVLGANAILGVSLAVCKAGAVHKGLPLYKYIAELAGIDKVVLPVPAFNVINGGSHAGNKLAMQEFMILPVGAENFAEAMRMGSEVYHHLKAEIKKRYGLDATAVGDEGGFAPNIQDNKEGLDLLKTSIEKAGYTGKIAIGMDVAASEFYKDGKYDLDFKNPNSDASKWITGDELASIYQSFINDYQVVSIEDGFDQDDWDNWGKFMSSTNIQLVGDDLTVTNPKRIQMAIDRKSCNCLLLKVNQIGSVTESIEAAQLSRKNGWGVMVSHRSGETEDTFIADLVVGLATGQIKTGAPCRSERLAKYNQILRIEEELGADAVYAGQHFRNPQAK
;
A
#
# COMPACT_ATOMS: atom_id res chain seq x y z
N MET A 1 1.86 -61.76 -17.64
CA MET A 1 1.93 -60.80 -18.77
C MET A 1 1.48 -61.48 -20.07
N ARG A 2 0.23 -61.24 -20.52
CA ARG A 2 -0.25 -61.17 -21.93
C ARG A 2 -1.78 -61.21 -22.09
N THR A 3 -2.57 -61.38 -21.02
CA THR A 3 -4.06 -61.39 -21.12
C THR A 3 -4.79 -60.28 -20.37
N GLN A 4 -4.14 -59.50 -19.49
CA GLN A 4 -4.76 -58.33 -18.84
C GLN A 4 -4.54 -56.99 -19.57
N SER A 5 -3.70 -56.95 -20.61
CA SER A 5 -3.40 -55.71 -21.33
C SER A 5 -4.46 -55.32 -22.36
N ASN A 6 -5.31 -56.25 -22.79
CA ASN A 6 -6.29 -56.02 -23.86
C ASN A 6 -7.63 -55.45 -23.36
N THR A 7 -7.92 -55.52 -22.06
CA THR A 7 -9.17 -54.99 -21.48
C THR A 7 -9.05 -53.51 -21.12
N LEU A 8 -7.85 -53.05 -20.72
CA LEU A 8 -7.58 -51.66 -20.37
C LEU A 8 -7.55 -50.76 -21.62
N ILE A 9 -7.01 -51.25 -22.74
CA ILE A 9 -6.96 -50.53 -24.03
C ILE A 9 -8.37 -50.37 -24.63
N ARG A 10 -9.25 -51.37 -24.48
CA ARG A 10 -10.66 -51.28 -24.93
C ARG A 10 -11.52 -50.32 -24.10
N THR A 11 -11.14 -50.07 -22.85
CA THR A 11 -11.85 -49.14 -21.96
C THR A 11 -11.40 -47.69 -22.21
N LEU A 12 -10.10 -47.48 -22.46
CA LEU A 12 -9.54 -46.17 -22.81
C LEU A 12 -9.98 -45.69 -24.21
N MET A 13 -10.17 -46.59 -25.18
CA MET A 13 -10.71 -46.22 -26.50
C MET A 13 -12.20 -45.84 -26.49
N LYS A 14 -12.98 -46.27 -25.49
CA LYS A 14 -14.39 -45.83 -25.32
C LYS A 14 -14.53 -44.48 -24.63
N ILE A 15 -13.57 -44.10 -23.77
CA ILE A 15 -13.56 -42.80 -23.10
C ILE A 15 -13.13 -41.68 -24.07
N ASN A 16 -12.21 -41.98 -25.01
CA ASN A 16 -11.80 -41.03 -26.05
C ASN A 16 -12.83 -40.84 -27.19
N ALA A 17 -13.90 -41.64 -27.24
CA ALA A 17 -14.98 -41.53 -28.23
C ALA A 17 -16.19 -40.71 -27.74
N LEU A 18 -16.13 -40.11 -26.53
CA LEU A 18 -17.18 -39.28 -25.95
C LEU A 18 -16.80 -37.79 -25.82
N GLN A 19 -15.73 -37.33 -26.48
CA GLN A 19 -15.57 -35.91 -26.84
C GLN A 19 -15.69 -35.81 -28.36
N PRO A 20 -16.87 -35.38 -28.86
CA PRO A 20 -17.03 -33.94 -29.08
C PRO A 20 -18.50 -33.48 -28.93
N GLN A 21 -18.83 -32.67 -27.91
CA GLN A 21 -19.98 -31.75 -27.91
C GLN A 21 -20.05 -30.99 -26.57
N ALA A 22 -19.17 -30.01 -26.41
CA ALA A 22 -19.35 -28.95 -25.41
C ALA A 22 -18.78 -27.65 -25.98
N ASN A 23 -19.38 -27.22 -27.10
CA ASN A 23 -19.16 -25.93 -27.72
C ASN A 23 -20.48 -25.45 -28.35
N VAL A 24 -21.54 -25.35 -27.55
CA VAL A 24 -22.70 -24.47 -27.82
C VAL A 24 -23.37 -24.16 -26.47
N MET A 25 -23.14 -22.93 -25.97
CA MET A 25 -24.05 -22.08 -25.19
C MET A 25 -23.22 -21.04 -24.40
N GLY A 26 -22.43 -20.27 -25.15
CA GLY A 26 -22.21 -18.86 -24.81
C GLY A 26 -23.25 -18.04 -25.56
N SER A 27 -23.71 -16.96 -24.94
CA SER A 27 -24.76 -16.01 -25.38
C SER A 27 -26.21 -16.43 -25.08
N ILE A 28 -26.74 -15.91 -23.97
CA ILE A 28 -27.89 -15.00 -23.87
C ILE A 28 -28.09 -14.75 -22.35
N GLY A 29 -27.52 -13.64 -21.88
CA GLY A 29 -27.61 -13.18 -20.50
C GLY A 29 -27.79 -11.67 -20.48
N VAL A 30 -28.86 -11.19 -21.12
CA VAL A 30 -29.35 -9.82 -20.97
C VAL A 30 -30.87 -9.87 -20.97
N MET A 31 -31.46 -9.70 -19.79
CA MET A 31 -32.70 -8.97 -19.48
C MET A 31 -33.32 -9.50 -18.18
N ALA A 32 -33.18 -8.72 -17.11
CA ALA A 32 -34.20 -8.63 -16.05
C ALA A 32 -35.46 -7.98 -16.66
N PRO A 33 -36.70 -8.22 -16.15
CA PRO A 33 -37.11 -7.57 -14.90
C PRO A 33 -38.20 -8.27 -14.04
N ARG A 34 -38.29 -7.79 -12.78
CA ARG A 34 -39.48 -7.61 -11.92
C ARG A 34 -40.22 -8.85 -11.38
N LEU A 35 -39.96 -9.12 -10.10
CA LEU A 35 -40.92 -9.69 -9.16
C LEU A 35 -41.96 -8.62 -8.78
N THR A 36 -43.23 -8.90 -9.08
CA THR A 36 -44.39 -8.22 -8.50
C THR A 36 -45.09 -9.13 -7.50
N SER A 37 -45.42 -8.53 -6.35
CA SER A 37 -46.35 -8.94 -5.31
C SER A 37 -47.61 -9.66 -5.82
N PHE A 38 -48.09 -10.65 -5.05
CA PHE A 38 -49.50 -11.05 -5.09
C PHE A 38 -50.11 -11.09 -3.69
N HIS A 39 -51.23 -10.38 -3.60
CA HIS A 39 -52.17 -10.25 -2.49
C HIS A 39 -53.18 -11.41 -2.48
N ASP A 40 -53.74 -11.64 -1.29
CA ASP A 40 -54.92 -12.44 -0.98
C ASP A 40 -56.10 -12.34 -1.96
N SER A 41 -56.73 -13.50 -2.22
CA SER A 41 -58.18 -13.65 -2.25
C SER A 41 -58.55 -15.14 -2.16
N GLY A 42 -59.57 -15.46 -1.35
CA GLY A 42 -59.90 -16.82 -0.92
C GLY A 42 -60.97 -17.56 -1.74
N LEU A 43 -61.47 -18.62 -1.08
CA LEU A 43 -62.58 -19.54 -1.40
C LEU A 43 -62.23 -20.79 -2.22
N GLY A 44 -62.52 -21.97 -1.66
CA GLY A 44 -62.63 -23.24 -2.38
C GLY A 44 -62.25 -24.48 -1.58
N SER A 45 -63.23 -25.07 -0.90
CA SER A 45 -63.24 -26.36 -0.19
C SER A 45 -62.96 -27.58 -1.09
N ASP A 46 -62.14 -28.53 -0.63
CA ASP A 46 -62.49 -29.93 -0.24
C ASP A 46 -61.24 -30.86 -0.27
N PRO A 47 -61.08 -31.84 0.66
CA PRO A 47 -59.88 -32.66 0.83
C PRO A 47 -60.02 -34.04 0.16
N HIS A 48 -58.91 -34.63 -0.28
CA HIS A 48 -58.60 -36.08 -0.20
C HIS A 48 -57.48 -36.49 -1.19
N LEU A 49 -56.51 -37.26 -0.66
CA LEU A 49 -55.70 -38.34 -1.28
C LEU A 49 -54.16 -38.17 -1.22
N LEU A 50 -53.62 -38.75 -0.14
CA LEU A 50 -52.51 -39.73 -0.09
C LEU A 50 -51.16 -39.41 -0.77
N SER A 51 -50.14 -39.29 0.11
CA SER A 51 -48.70 -39.37 -0.17
C SER A 51 -48.28 -40.73 -0.80
N PRO A 52 -47.05 -40.89 -1.35
CA PRO A 52 -45.86 -40.95 -0.49
C PRO A 52 -44.58 -40.26 -1.00
N ARG A 53 -43.84 -39.78 0.00
CA ARG A 53 -42.42 -39.40 0.02
C ARG A 53 -41.56 -40.36 -0.80
N ASN A 54 -40.72 -39.82 -1.69
CA ASN A 54 -39.39 -40.36 -2.06
C ASN A 54 -38.66 -39.38 -3.00
N SER A 55 -37.86 -38.44 -2.47
CA SER A 55 -36.92 -37.70 -3.34
C SER A 55 -35.69 -37.05 -2.68
N ILE A 56 -35.46 -37.18 -1.37
CA ILE A 56 -34.29 -36.56 -0.72
C ILE A 56 -33.34 -37.61 -0.11
N ALA A 57 -33.86 -38.63 0.57
CA ALA A 57 -33.04 -39.71 1.14
C ALA A 57 -32.27 -40.49 0.07
N SER A 58 -32.92 -40.80 -1.06
CA SER A 58 -32.32 -41.50 -2.19
C SER A 58 -31.27 -40.68 -2.95
N ARG A 59 -31.33 -39.33 -2.87
CA ARG A 59 -30.32 -38.44 -3.47
C ARG A 59 -29.08 -38.28 -2.57
N LEU A 60 -29.26 -38.32 -1.26
CA LEU A 60 -28.18 -38.31 -0.27
C LEU A 60 -27.37 -39.61 -0.27
N GLU A 61 -28.03 -40.77 -0.39
CA GLU A 61 -27.34 -42.06 -0.54
C GLU A 61 -26.46 -42.11 -1.80
N LEU A 62 -26.93 -41.55 -2.92
CA LEU A 62 -26.17 -41.48 -4.17
C LEU A 62 -24.92 -40.60 -4.04
N TYR A 63 -25.01 -39.48 -3.31
CA TYR A 63 -23.88 -38.58 -3.05
C TYR A 63 -22.83 -39.21 -2.13
N VAL A 64 -23.27 -39.87 -1.06
CA VAL A 64 -22.36 -40.58 -0.12
C VAL A 64 -21.70 -41.78 -0.81
N HIS A 65 -22.42 -42.48 -1.69
CA HIS A 65 -21.83 -43.57 -2.48
C HIS A 65 -20.78 -43.07 -3.49
N THR A 66 -21.04 -41.93 -4.14
CA THR A 66 -20.11 -41.30 -5.09
C THR A 66 -18.86 -40.75 -4.38
N LEU A 67 -19.01 -40.15 -3.19
CA LEU A 67 -17.88 -39.69 -2.38
C LEU A 67 -17.02 -40.85 -1.88
N ASN A 68 -17.64 -41.97 -1.47
CA ASN A 68 -16.94 -43.18 -1.07
C ASN A 68 -16.22 -43.87 -2.24
N LEU A 69 -16.76 -43.79 -3.46
CA LEU A 69 -16.09 -44.25 -4.68
C LEU A 69 -14.88 -43.38 -5.04
N LEU A 70 -14.97 -42.06 -4.88
CA LEU A 70 -13.85 -41.14 -5.07
C LEU A 70 -12.75 -41.32 -4.01
N LEU A 71 -13.14 -41.53 -2.75
CA LEU A 71 -12.20 -41.85 -1.66
C LEU A 71 -11.53 -43.21 -1.88
N LYS A 72 -12.27 -44.24 -2.30
CA LYS A 72 -11.67 -45.54 -2.70
C LYS A 72 -10.74 -45.42 -3.91
N GLN A 73 -11.07 -44.61 -4.92
CA GLN A 73 -10.16 -44.39 -6.05
C GLN A 73 -8.87 -43.67 -5.63
N SER A 74 -8.93 -42.76 -4.65
CA SER A 74 -7.74 -42.13 -4.08
C SER A 74 -6.88 -43.11 -3.27
N SER A 75 -7.49 -44.02 -2.49
CA SER A 75 -6.75 -45.05 -1.74
C SER A 75 -6.09 -46.07 -2.66
N TYR A 76 -6.73 -46.46 -3.77
CA TYR A 76 -6.10 -47.33 -4.79
C TYR A 76 -4.97 -46.64 -5.54
N LEU A 77 -5.03 -45.32 -5.75
CA LEU A 77 -3.93 -44.53 -6.33
C LEU A 77 -2.73 -44.46 -5.38
N VAL A 78 -2.99 -44.29 -4.08
CA VAL A 78 -1.97 -44.28 -3.03
C VAL A 78 -1.37 -45.68 -2.85
N ASP A 79 -2.18 -46.74 -2.82
CA ASP A 79 -1.73 -48.13 -2.69
C ASP A 79 -1.01 -48.62 -3.95
N TRP A 80 -1.42 -48.19 -5.14
CA TRP A 80 -0.67 -48.43 -6.38
C TRP A 80 0.67 -47.68 -6.37
N PHE A 81 0.71 -46.46 -5.82
CA PHE A 81 1.94 -45.71 -5.63
C PHE A 81 2.88 -46.42 -4.65
N VAL A 82 2.36 -46.88 -3.50
CA VAL A 82 3.11 -47.59 -2.45
C VAL A 82 3.55 -48.98 -2.93
N SER A 83 2.72 -49.69 -3.70
CA SER A 83 3.08 -50.99 -4.29
C SER A 83 4.17 -50.86 -5.35
N LYS A 84 4.16 -49.79 -6.16
CA LYS A 84 5.27 -49.45 -7.07
C LYS A 84 6.51 -48.90 -6.35
N TRP A 85 6.36 -48.44 -5.11
CA TRP A 85 7.42 -47.89 -4.25
C TRP A 85 8.31 -48.99 -3.65
N VAL A 86 7.76 -50.18 -3.39
CA VAL A 86 8.47 -51.31 -2.76
C VAL A 86 9.34 -52.11 -3.75
N ASP A 87 9.12 -51.97 -5.06
CA ASP A 87 9.82 -52.77 -6.10
C ASP A 87 11.07 -52.08 -6.73
N CYS A 88 11.55 -50.96 -6.18
CA CYS A 88 12.70 -50.23 -6.71
C CYS A 88 13.88 -50.17 -5.73
N THR A 89 14.44 -51.32 -5.36
CA THR A 89 15.75 -51.40 -4.71
C THR A 89 16.88 -51.14 -5.70
N ASN A 90 17.12 -49.86 -6.00
CA ASN A 90 18.43 -49.38 -6.41
C ASN A 90 18.60 -47.95 -5.89
N LYS A 91 19.26 -47.81 -4.73
CA LYS A 91 19.28 -46.59 -3.88
C LYS A 91 19.75 -45.32 -4.61
N TYR A 92 20.48 -45.44 -5.72
CA TYR A 92 20.95 -44.29 -6.51
C TYR A 92 19.92 -43.78 -7.54
N SER A 93 19.03 -44.62 -8.07
CA SER A 93 18.02 -44.21 -9.07
C SER A 93 16.81 -43.51 -8.43
N PHE A 94 16.47 -43.90 -7.20
CA PHE A 94 15.33 -43.35 -6.45
C PHE A 94 15.55 -41.88 -6.06
N VAL A 95 16.73 -41.53 -5.56
CA VAL A 95 17.08 -40.14 -5.21
C VAL A 95 17.04 -39.24 -6.45
N PHE A 96 17.58 -39.69 -7.58
CA PHE A 96 17.54 -38.95 -8.84
C PHE A 96 16.12 -38.81 -9.43
N LYS A 97 15.27 -39.85 -9.32
CA LYS A 97 13.87 -39.78 -9.76
C LYS A 97 13.02 -38.88 -8.86
N CYS A 98 13.19 -38.94 -7.54
CA CYS A 98 12.53 -38.05 -6.60
C CYS A 98 12.97 -36.60 -6.79
N LEU A 99 14.27 -36.33 -7.01
CA LEU A 99 14.77 -35.00 -7.36
C LEU A 99 14.18 -34.49 -8.70
N LYS A 100 14.05 -35.36 -9.71
CA LYS A 100 13.40 -35.01 -11.00
C LYS A 100 11.92 -34.74 -10.86
N ILE A 101 11.19 -35.52 -10.06
CA ILE A 101 9.75 -35.32 -9.80
C ILE A 101 9.52 -34.05 -8.98
N THR A 102 10.35 -33.80 -7.96
CA THR A 102 10.29 -32.56 -7.17
C THR A 102 10.59 -31.34 -8.02
N ARG A 103 11.61 -31.42 -8.91
CA ARG A 103 11.88 -30.37 -9.92
C ARG A 103 10.75 -30.21 -10.93
N LEU A 104 10.08 -31.28 -11.35
CA LEU A 104 8.91 -31.20 -12.24
C LEU A 104 7.73 -30.52 -11.54
N ILE A 105 7.42 -30.90 -10.29
CA ILE A 105 6.34 -30.30 -9.50
C ILE A 105 6.65 -28.82 -9.21
N GLN A 106 7.90 -28.48 -8.90
CA GLN A 106 8.35 -27.09 -8.77
C GLN A 106 8.25 -26.32 -10.09
N PHE A 107 8.55 -26.95 -11.23
CA PHE A 107 8.41 -26.35 -12.55
C PHE A 107 6.94 -26.05 -12.90
N PHE A 108 6.01 -26.95 -12.57
CA PHE A 108 4.56 -26.71 -12.73
C PHE A 108 3.95 -25.76 -11.69
N ARG A 109 4.72 -25.39 -10.65
CA ARG A 109 4.30 -24.43 -9.63
C ARG A 109 4.81 -23.01 -9.86
N ARG A 110 5.65 -22.77 -10.86
CA ARG A 110 6.18 -21.43 -11.11
C ARG A 110 5.23 -20.57 -11.91
N MET A 111 5.17 -19.29 -11.58
CA MET A 111 4.52 -18.27 -12.41
C MET A 111 5.56 -17.32 -13.00
N PRO A 112 6.03 -17.60 -14.23
CA PRO A 112 7.05 -16.80 -14.88
C PRO A 112 6.48 -15.48 -15.40
N ILE A 113 7.36 -14.47 -15.49
CA ILE A 113 7.07 -13.20 -16.15
C ILE A 113 7.14 -13.41 -17.67
N THR A 114 6.04 -13.14 -18.37
CA THR A 114 5.94 -13.35 -19.83
C THR A 114 6.14 -12.07 -20.63
N LYS A 115 5.78 -10.92 -20.05
CA LYS A 115 5.95 -9.59 -20.64
C LYS A 115 5.99 -8.55 -19.52
N VAL A 116 6.80 -7.52 -19.71
CA VAL A 116 6.78 -6.29 -18.93
C VAL A 116 6.60 -5.15 -19.91
N HIS A 117 5.67 -4.25 -19.65
CA HIS A 117 5.42 -3.10 -20.49
C HIS A 117 5.14 -1.87 -19.66
N ALA A 118 5.91 -0.82 -19.90
CA ALA A 118 5.75 0.48 -19.26
C ALA A 118 5.17 1.52 -20.21
N ARG A 119 4.47 2.48 -19.62
CA ARG A 119 3.92 3.65 -20.29
C ARG A 119 4.03 4.90 -19.41
N GLN A 120 3.89 6.05 -20.05
CA GLN A 120 3.73 7.33 -19.38
C GLN A 120 2.24 7.58 -19.11
N ILE A 121 1.89 7.90 -17.87
CA ILE A 121 0.57 8.39 -17.45
C ILE A 121 0.72 9.76 -16.77
N TYR A 122 -0.34 10.30 -16.20
CA TYR A 122 -0.32 11.56 -15.46
C TYR A 122 -0.61 11.34 -13.98
N ASP A 123 0.15 12.02 -13.12
CA ASP A 123 -0.13 12.10 -11.69
C ASP A 123 -1.27 13.10 -11.38
N SER A 124 -1.65 13.17 -10.11
CA SER A 124 -2.68 14.07 -9.56
C SER A 124 -2.39 15.56 -9.70
N ARG A 125 -1.17 15.95 -10.07
CA ARG A 125 -0.75 17.33 -10.35
C ARG A 125 -0.66 17.60 -11.85
N GLY A 126 -0.99 16.61 -12.69
CA GLY A 126 -0.92 16.72 -14.15
C GLY A 126 0.50 16.64 -14.70
N ASN A 127 1.47 16.10 -13.94
CA ASN A 127 2.81 15.83 -14.45
C ASN A 127 2.92 14.37 -14.92
N PRO A 128 3.77 14.08 -15.91
CA PRO A 128 4.02 12.70 -16.33
C PRO A 128 4.54 11.82 -15.19
N THR A 129 4.16 10.54 -15.16
CA THR A 129 4.79 9.51 -14.32
C THR A 129 4.75 8.14 -14.99
N VAL A 130 5.43 7.15 -14.39
CA VAL A 130 5.60 5.79 -14.92
C VAL A 130 4.47 4.88 -14.43
N GLU A 131 3.87 4.12 -15.35
CA GLU A 131 3.01 2.97 -15.07
C GLU A 131 3.60 1.72 -15.72
N VAL A 132 3.54 0.58 -15.04
CA VAL A 132 4.02 -0.72 -15.51
C VAL A 132 2.90 -1.75 -15.46
N ASP A 133 2.72 -2.46 -16.57
CA ASP A 133 1.97 -3.71 -16.67
C ASP A 133 2.95 -4.90 -16.72
N LEU A 134 2.81 -5.82 -15.77
CA LEU A 134 3.50 -7.11 -15.75
C LEU A 134 2.52 -8.22 -16.10
N TYR A 135 2.90 -9.10 -17.03
CA TYR A 135 2.04 -10.16 -17.55
C TYR A 135 2.52 -11.53 -17.09
N THR A 136 1.61 -12.34 -16.58
CA THR A 136 1.81 -13.77 -16.33
C THR A 136 0.66 -14.58 -16.94
N ASP A 137 0.67 -15.89 -16.77
CA ASP A 137 -0.45 -16.77 -17.13
C ASP A 137 -1.74 -16.49 -16.32
N LYS A 138 -1.63 -15.81 -15.17
CA LYS A 138 -2.77 -15.40 -14.32
C LYS A 138 -3.34 -14.01 -14.66
N GLY A 139 -2.74 -13.27 -15.59
CA GLY A 139 -3.27 -11.99 -16.07
C GLY A 139 -2.25 -10.85 -16.06
N VAL A 140 -2.75 -9.63 -15.93
CA VAL A 140 -1.98 -8.38 -15.99
C VAL A 140 -2.00 -7.71 -14.62
N PHE A 141 -0.82 -7.38 -14.11
CA PHE A 141 -0.61 -6.71 -12.83
C PHE A 141 -0.05 -5.32 -13.09
N ARG A 142 -0.78 -4.30 -12.65
CA ARG A 142 -0.49 -2.91 -12.95
C ARG A 142 -0.02 -2.17 -11.70
N ALA A 143 1.02 -1.38 -11.83
CA ALA A 143 1.43 -0.43 -10.81
C ALA A 143 1.87 0.91 -11.39
N ALA A 144 1.52 1.99 -10.70
CA ALA A 144 1.98 3.33 -11.03
C ALA A 144 2.87 3.92 -9.94
N VAL A 145 3.78 4.81 -10.32
CA VAL A 145 4.80 5.39 -9.43
C VAL A 145 4.40 6.81 -9.02
N PRO A 146 4.38 7.15 -7.72
CA PRO A 146 4.14 8.52 -7.28
C PRO A 146 5.39 9.40 -7.43
N SER A 147 5.23 10.73 -7.35
CA SER A 147 6.31 11.73 -7.45
C SER A 147 6.18 12.81 -6.37
N GLY A 148 7.29 13.27 -5.82
CA GLY A 148 7.35 14.32 -4.79
C GLY A 148 7.40 15.74 -5.35
N ALA A 149 7.01 16.74 -4.54
CA ALA A 149 7.24 18.16 -4.82
C ALA A 149 8.49 18.66 -4.08
N SER A 150 8.49 18.49 -2.75
CA SER A 150 9.67 18.62 -1.88
C SER A 150 10.38 17.26 -1.88
N THR A 151 11.63 17.23 -2.32
CA THR A 151 12.44 16.01 -2.41
C THR A 151 13.73 16.23 -1.64
N GLY A 152 13.95 15.44 -0.58
CA GLY A 152 15.22 15.42 0.13
C GLY A 152 16.38 15.13 -0.83
N ILE A 153 17.53 15.74 -0.57
CA ILE A 153 18.69 15.67 -1.49
C ILE A 153 19.31 14.27 -1.59
N TYR A 154 18.92 13.37 -0.68
CA TYR A 154 19.42 12.00 -0.55
C TYR A 154 18.47 10.93 -1.12
N GLU A 155 17.33 11.33 -1.71
CA GLU A 155 16.40 10.38 -2.35
C GLU A 155 17.05 9.64 -3.54
N ALA A 156 16.58 8.43 -3.82
CA ALA A 156 16.88 7.74 -5.06
C ALA A 156 16.38 8.56 -6.27
N LEU A 157 17.11 8.53 -7.38
CA LEU A 157 16.88 9.45 -8.49
C LEU A 157 15.57 9.13 -9.23
N GLU A 158 14.64 10.08 -9.22
CA GLU A 158 13.51 10.10 -10.13
C GLU A 158 13.96 10.56 -11.53
N MET A 159 14.02 9.66 -12.50
CA MET A 159 14.50 10.00 -13.84
C MET A 159 13.44 10.77 -14.63
N ARG A 160 13.79 12.03 -14.98
CA ARG A 160 13.03 12.93 -15.86
C ARG A 160 13.79 13.19 -17.17
N ASP A 161 13.06 13.50 -18.23
CA ASP A 161 13.64 13.68 -19.57
C ASP A 161 14.39 15.01 -19.74
N GLY A 162 14.04 16.05 -18.97
CA GLY A 162 14.71 17.36 -18.98
C GLY A 162 14.43 18.23 -20.23
N GLU A 163 13.63 17.76 -21.17
CA GLU A 163 13.28 18.49 -22.39
C GLU A 163 12.25 19.60 -22.12
N LYS A 164 12.71 20.85 -21.94
CA LYS A 164 11.86 22.00 -21.55
C LYS A 164 10.64 22.22 -22.44
N GLY A 165 10.72 21.90 -23.73
CA GLY A 165 9.62 22.06 -24.69
C GLY A 165 8.47 21.05 -24.51
N ILE A 166 8.69 19.96 -23.78
CA ILE A 166 7.72 18.87 -23.59
C ILE A 166 7.47 18.68 -22.09
N HIS A 167 6.21 18.83 -21.66
CA HIS A 167 5.81 18.73 -20.24
C HIS A 167 6.69 19.56 -19.29
N HIS A 168 7.23 20.70 -19.75
CA HIS A 168 8.15 21.55 -18.99
C HIS A 168 9.41 20.82 -18.49
N GLY A 169 9.91 19.83 -19.24
CA GLY A 169 11.07 19.01 -18.86
C GLY A 169 10.74 17.83 -17.95
N LYS A 170 9.47 17.62 -17.61
CA LYS A 170 9.03 16.57 -16.68
C LYS A 170 8.59 15.27 -17.37
N GLY A 171 8.90 15.06 -18.64
CA GLY A 171 8.67 13.77 -19.31
C GLY A 171 9.38 12.61 -18.57
N VAL A 172 8.88 11.39 -18.74
CA VAL A 172 9.47 10.16 -18.16
C VAL A 172 9.74 9.09 -19.21
N LEU A 173 9.86 9.47 -20.49
CA LEU A 173 10.04 8.54 -21.59
C LEU A 173 11.37 7.79 -21.49
N ASN A 174 12.41 8.40 -20.92
CA ASN A 174 13.68 7.74 -20.64
C ASN A 174 13.52 6.58 -19.64
N ALA A 175 12.78 6.80 -18.55
CA ALA A 175 12.48 5.76 -17.56
C ALA A 175 11.60 4.65 -18.14
N VAL A 176 10.56 5.02 -18.90
CA VAL A 176 9.70 4.07 -19.62
C VAL A 176 10.50 3.22 -20.60
N ARG A 177 11.44 3.83 -21.34
CA ARG A 177 12.34 3.13 -22.26
C ARG A 177 13.27 2.17 -21.52
N ASN A 178 13.85 2.58 -20.39
CA ASN A 178 14.67 1.71 -19.56
C ASN A 178 13.90 0.45 -19.11
N ILE A 179 12.60 0.57 -18.78
CA ILE A 179 11.78 -0.60 -18.43
C ILE A 179 11.55 -1.49 -19.66
N ASN A 180 11.09 -0.91 -20.76
CA ASN A 180 10.70 -1.66 -21.96
C ASN A 180 11.89 -2.33 -22.67
N GLU A 181 13.05 -1.67 -22.71
CA GLU A 181 14.20 -2.12 -23.50
C GLU A 181 15.29 -2.82 -22.67
N LYS A 182 15.34 -2.59 -21.34
CA LYS A 182 16.39 -3.16 -20.47
C LYS A 182 15.81 -4.06 -19.37
N ILE A 183 15.01 -3.52 -18.46
CA ILE A 183 14.54 -4.27 -17.27
C ILE A 183 13.64 -5.44 -17.68
N GLY A 184 12.63 -5.18 -18.52
CA GLY A 184 11.67 -6.18 -18.97
C GLY A 184 12.32 -7.39 -19.65
N PRO A 185 13.11 -7.19 -20.72
CA PRO A 185 13.82 -8.28 -21.38
C PRO A 185 14.75 -9.05 -20.42
N ALA A 186 15.45 -8.35 -19.53
CA ALA A 186 16.37 -8.97 -18.58
C ALA A 186 15.64 -9.86 -17.54
N LEU A 187 14.50 -9.41 -17.01
CA LEU A 187 13.68 -10.20 -16.07
C LEU A 187 13.09 -11.45 -16.72
N ILE A 188 12.56 -11.32 -17.94
CA ILE A 188 12.01 -12.46 -18.70
C ILE A 188 13.12 -13.49 -18.96
N ALA A 189 14.31 -13.03 -19.36
CA ALA A 189 15.46 -13.91 -19.61
C ALA A 189 15.96 -14.63 -18.34
N LYS A 190 15.88 -13.98 -17.17
CA LYS A 190 16.22 -14.62 -15.89
C LYS A 190 15.19 -15.65 -15.44
N ASN A 191 13.95 -15.55 -15.92
CA ASN A 191 12.86 -16.48 -15.64
C ASN A 191 12.65 -16.68 -14.12
N PHE A 192 12.65 -15.56 -13.39
CA PHE A 192 12.30 -15.55 -11.97
C PHE A 192 10.84 -15.96 -11.77
N ASP A 193 10.57 -16.51 -10.61
CA ASP A 193 9.20 -16.65 -10.13
C ASP A 193 8.78 -15.33 -9.46
N VAL A 194 7.60 -14.79 -9.77
CA VAL A 194 7.18 -13.47 -9.23
C VAL A 194 7.04 -13.44 -7.70
N THR A 195 7.07 -14.60 -7.07
CA THR A 195 7.01 -14.77 -5.62
C THR A 195 8.38 -14.57 -4.95
N GLN A 196 9.44 -14.42 -5.76
CA GLN A 196 10.82 -14.13 -5.36
C GLN A 196 11.09 -12.61 -5.35
N GLN A 197 10.30 -11.86 -4.57
CA GLN A 197 10.36 -10.39 -4.54
C GLN A 197 11.79 -9.88 -4.28
N LYS A 198 12.46 -10.46 -3.28
CA LYS A 198 13.81 -10.07 -2.88
C LYS A 198 14.83 -10.28 -3.98
N GLU A 199 14.80 -11.46 -4.62
CA GLU A 199 15.74 -11.80 -5.69
C GLU A 199 15.51 -10.94 -6.94
N ILE A 200 14.26 -10.63 -7.27
CA ILE A 200 13.90 -9.76 -8.40
C ILE A 200 14.35 -8.32 -8.14
N ASP A 201 14.06 -7.77 -6.96
CA ASP A 201 14.48 -6.42 -6.59
C ASP A 201 16.00 -6.30 -6.56
N GLN A 202 16.70 -7.25 -5.93
CA GLN A 202 18.17 -7.29 -5.92
C GLN A 202 18.76 -7.41 -7.32
N PHE A 203 18.13 -8.16 -8.21
CA PHE A 203 18.55 -8.23 -9.60
C PHE A 203 18.40 -6.89 -10.32
N MET A 204 17.28 -6.17 -10.14
CA MET A 204 17.08 -4.86 -10.76
C MET A 204 18.05 -3.80 -10.19
N ILE A 205 18.32 -3.84 -8.88
CA ILE A 205 19.31 -2.97 -8.23
C ILE A 205 20.71 -3.24 -8.80
N ALA A 206 21.09 -4.52 -8.95
CA ALA A 206 22.37 -4.89 -9.54
C ALA A 206 22.46 -4.56 -11.05
N LEU A 207 21.33 -4.60 -11.76
CA LEU A 207 21.24 -4.22 -13.17
C LEU A 207 21.44 -2.71 -13.37
N ASP A 208 20.95 -1.90 -12.44
CA ASP A 208 21.23 -0.46 -12.40
C ASP A 208 22.69 -0.19 -12.03
N GLY A 209 23.19 -0.84 -10.99
CA GLY A 209 24.60 -0.79 -10.59
C GLY A 209 25.03 0.48 -9.86
N THR A 210 24.09 1.34 -9.44
CA THR A 210 24.40 2.59 -8.71
C THR A 210 23.68 2.69 -7.36
N ASP A 211 24.28 3.39 -6.42
CA ASP A 211 23.74 3.56 -5.05
C ASP A 211 22.37 4.26 -5.03
N ASN A 212 22.13 5.22 -5.94
CA ASN A 212 20.91 6.04 -5.99
C ASN A 212 20.03 5.76 -7.21
N LYS A 213 20.20 4.60 -7.87
CA LYS A 213 19.36 4.15 -8.99
C LYS A 213 19.35 5.12 -10.19
N ASN A 214 20.48 5.76 -10.48
CA ASN A 214 20.56 6.86 -11.44
C ASN A 214 20.72 6.42 -12.91
N VAL A 215 21.03 5.15 -13.17
CA VAL A 215 21.22 4.62 -14.54
C VAL A 215 19.89 4.22 -15.18
N LEU A 216 19.02 3.55 -14.41
CA LEU A 216 17.69 3.12 -14.84
C LEU A 216 16.60 4.08 -14.39
N GLY A 217 16.78 4.74 -13.24
CA GLY A 217 15.79 5.55 -12.56
C GLY A 217 15.06 4.77 -11.47
N ALA A 218 14.94 5.34 -10.27
CA ALA A 218 14.18 4.75 -9.17
C ALA A 218 12.71 4.54 -9.54
N ASN A 219 12.14 5.46 -10.32
CA ASN A 219 10.79 5.34 -10.89
C ASN A 219 10.65 4.19 -11.90
N ALA A 220 11.72 3.80 -12.60
CA ALA A 220 11.69 2.62 -13.46
C ALA A 220 11.68 1.32 -12.64
N ILE A 221 12.59 1.21 -11.66
CA ILE A 221 12.72 0.01 -10.82
C ILE A 221 11.48 -0.21 -9.97
N LEU A 222 10.98 0.86 -9.34
CA LEU A 222 9.84 0.77 -8.44
C LEU A 222 8.57 0.29 -9.16
N GLY A 223 8.27 0.83 -10.34
CA GLY A 223 7.05 0.44 -11.07
C GLY A 223 7.02 -1.07 -11.35
N VAL A 224 8.16 -1.66 -11.71
CA VAL A 224 8.29 -3.11 -11.89
C VAL A 224 8.20 -3.84 -10.56
N SER A 225 8.89 -3.37 -9.52
CA SER A 225 8.90 -3.96 -8.17
C SER A 225 7.48 -4.08 -7.57
N LEU A 226 6.67 -3.04 -7.70
CA LEU A 226 5.28 -3.01 -7.25
C LEU A 226 4.39 -3.99 -8.04
N ALA A 227 4.53 -4.03 -9.37
CA ALA A 227 3.79 -4.93 -10.23
C ALA A 227 4.14 -6.41 -9.97
N VAL A 228 5.41 -6.70 -9.69
CA VAL A 228 5.88 -8.03 -9.24
C VAL A 228 5.22 -8.41 -7.92
N CYS A 229 5.16 -7.51 -6.95
CA CYS A 229 4.54 -7.79 -5.65
C CYS A 229 3.04 -8.13 -5.79
N LYS A 230 2.31 -7.37 -6.63
CA LYS A 230 0.90 -7.67 -6.98
C LYS A 230 0.75 -9.04 -7.65
N ALA A 231 1.66 -9.39 -8.56
CA ALA A 231 1.68 -10.70 -9.19
C ALA A 231 1.98 -11.83 -8.19
N GLY A 232 2.93 -11.62 -7.27
CA GLY A 232 3.29 -12.56 -6.21
C GLY A 232 2.11 -12.90 -5.29
N ALA A 233 1.31 -11.90 -4.92
CA ALA A 233 0.09 -12.10 -4.11
C ALA A 233 -0.91 -13.04 -4.82
N VAL A 234 -1.22 -12.76 -6.09
CA VAL A 234 -2.12 -13.60 -6.89
C VAL A 234 -1.51 -14.97 -7.20
N HIS A 235 -0.19 -15.07 -7.30
CA HIS A 235 0.49 -16.36 -7.41
C HIS A 235 0.17 -17.25 -6.21
N LYS A 236 0.32 -16.69 -5.00
CA LYS A 236 0.08 -17.34 -3.71
C LYS A 236 -1.40 -17.53 -3.38
N GLY A 237 -2.31 -16.87 -4.11
CA GLY A 237 -3.73 -16.88 -3.80
C GLY A 237 -4.05 -16.07 -2.54
N LEU A 238 -3.28 -15.01 -2.28
CA LEU A 238 -3.43 -14.13 -1.12
C LEU A 238 -3.87 -12.73 -1.58
N PRO A 239 -4.65 -12.01 -0.76
CA PRO A 239 -4.74 -10.56 -0.84
C PRO A 239 -3.35 -9.92 -0.71
N LEU A 240 -3.16 -8.75 -1.32
CA LEU A 240 -1.85 -8.10 -1.39
C LEU A 240 -1.29 -7.79 0.00
N TYR A 241 -2.10 -7.23 0.92
CA TYR A 241 -1.63 -6.98 2.30
C TYR A 241 -1.17 -8.24 3.04
N LYS A 242 -1.80 -9.42 2.81
CA LYS A 242 -1.36 -10.69 3.43
C LYS A 242 -0.05 -11.18 2.81
N TYR A 243 0.13 -10.99 1.51
CA TYR A 243 1.39 -11.33 0.84
C TYR A 243 2.53 -10.41 1.30
N ILE A 244 2.27 -9.11 1.46
CA ILE A 244 3.24 -8.16 2.04
C ILE A 244 3.57 -8.55 3.49
N ALA A 245 2.59 -8.97 4.28
CA ALA A 245 2.82 -9.48 5.63
C ALA A 245 3.73 -10.72 5.63
N GLU A 246 3.53 -11.67 4.71
CA GLU A 246 4.42 -12.83 4.53
C GLU A 246 5.85 -12.39 4.18
N LEU A 247 6.01 -11.46 3.24
CA LEU A 247 7.33 -10.92 2.87
C LEU A 247 8.04 -10.20 4.04
N ALA A 248 7.28 -9.51 4.88
CA ALA A 248 7.79 -8.75 6.01
C ALA A 248 7.95 -9.58 7.29
N GLY A 249 7.53 -10.85 7.31
CA GLY A 249 7.55 -11.70 8.49
C GLY A 249 6.56 -11.25 9.57
N ILE A 250 5.36 -10.83 9.17
CA ILE A 250 4.31 -10.31 10.05
C ILE A 250 3.17 -11.31 10.18
N ASP A 251 2.96 -11.80 11.41
CA ASP A 251 1.93 -12.79 11.71
C ASP A 251 0.52 -12.19 11.81
N LYS A 252 0.42 -10.97 12.35
CA LYS A 252 -0.85 -10.27 12.59
C LYS A 252 -0.81 -8.88 11.98
N VAL A 253 -1.72 -8.66 11.04
CA VAL A 253 -1.93 -7.35 10.41
C VAL A 253 -2.75 -6.44 11.32
N VAL A 254 -2.58 -5.13 11.15
CA VAL A 254 -3.29 -4.09 11.93
C VAL A 254 -3.68 -2.97 10.97
N LEU A 255 -4.91 -2.46 11.12
CA LEU A 255 -5.39 -1.30 10.38
C LEU A 255 -4.81 -0.01 10.97
N PRO A 256 -4.35 0.93 10.13
CA PRO A 256 -3.63 2.11 10.59
C PRO A 256 -4.56 3.23 11.07
N VAL A 257 -4.08 4.09 11.96
CA VAL A 257 -4.67 5.42 12.13
C VAL A 257 -4.35 6.26 10.89
N PRO A 258 -5.36 6.82 10.20
CA PRO A 258 -5.13 7.77 9.11
C PRO A 258 -4.73 9.14 9.67
N ALA A 259 -3.61 9.68 9.19
CA ALA A 259 -3.18 11.06 9.40
C ALA A 259 -3.62 11.89 8.19
N PHE A 260 -4.78 12.57 8.34
CA PHE A 260 -5.36 13.34 7.26
C PHE A 260 -4.74 14.74 7.21
N ASN A 261 -4.01 15.07 6.13
CA ASN A 261 -3.55 16.43 5.90
C ASN A 261 -4.73 17.35 5.54
N VAL A 262 -5.08 18.30 6.42
CA VAL A 262 -6.31 19.11 6.30
C VAL A 262 -6.07 20.61 6.15
N ILE A 263 -4.88 21.10 6.52
CA ILE A 263 -4.42 22.47 6.21
C ILE A 263 -3.01 22.37 5.62
N ASN A 264 -2.81 23.04 4.48
CA ASN A 264 -1.54 23.06 3.76
C ASN A 264 -0.86 24.43 3.90
N GLY A 265 0.44 24.40 4.12
CA GLY A 265 1.35 25.55 4.07
C GLY A 265 2.60 25.20 3.27
N GLY A 266 3.75 25.75 3.66
CA GLY A 266 5.06 25.48 3.06
C GLY A 266 5.05 25.59 1.54
N SER A 267 5.79 24.70 0.89
CA SER A 267 5.89 24.59 -0.58
C SER A 267 4.64 24.00 -1.24
N HIS A 268 3.67 23.52 -0.46
CA HIS A 268 2.41 22.93 -0.93
C HIS A 268 1.26 23.95 -1.10
N ALA A 269 1.46 25.20 -0.68
CA ALA A 269 0.42 26.24 -0.72
C ALA A 269 0.98 27.66 -0.94
N GLY A 270 0.24 28.47 -1.70
CA GLY A 270 0.55 29.88 -1.98
C GLY A 270 0.21 30.88 -0.85
N ASN A 271 0.00 30.40 0.38
CA ASN A 271 -0.23 31.25 1.57
C ASN A 271 1.09 31.62 2.26
N LYS A 272 1.05 32.36 3.37
CA LYS A 272 2.26 32.71 4.16
C LYS A 272 2.75 31.61 5.09
N LEU A 273 1.90 30.65 5.41
CA LEU A 273 2.15 29.59 6.40
C LEU A 273 3.43 28.81 6.06
N ALA A 274 4.43 28.82 6.96
CA ALA A 274 5.71 28.17 6.70
C ALA A 274 5.67 26.66 6.81
N MET A 275 5.02 26.12 7.84
CA MET A 275 4.91 24.67 8.06
C MET A 275 4.02 24.04 6.99
N GLN A 276 4.41 22.86 6.50
CA GLN A 276 3.87 22.28 5.27
C GLN A 276 2.49 21.62 5.45
N GLU A 277 2.28 20.86 6.51
CA GLU A 277 1.06 20.06 6.70
C GLU A 277 0.59 20.10 8.15
N PHE A 278 -0.72 20.26 8.33
CA PHE A 278 -1.38 20.08 9.62
C PHE A 278 -2.39 18.96 9.48
N MET A 279 -2.13 17.88 10.21
CA MET A 279 -2.85 16.62 10.11
C MET A 279 -3.75 16.37 11.31
N ILE A 280 -4.88 15.72 11.08
CA ILE A 280 -5.73 15.18 12.15
C ILE A 280 -5.64 13.65 12.17
N LEU A 281 -5.54 13.08 13.38
CA LEU A 281 -5.39 11.65 13.62
C LEU A 281 -6.51 11.17 14.55
N PRO A 282 -7.54 10.46 14.05
CA PRO A 282 -8.63 9.91 14.86
C PRO A 282 -8.25 8.72 15.75
N VAL A 283 -7.26 8.89 16.62
CA VAL A 283 -6.71 7.85 17.51
C VAL A 283 -7.74 7.25 18.49
N GLY A 284 -8.85 7.94 18.74
CA GLY A 284 -9.95 7.51 19.61
C GLY A 284 -11.12 6.83 18.89
N ALA A 285 -10.99 6.52 17.60
CA ALA A 285 -11.96 5.69 16.87
C ALA A 285 -11.84 4.21 17.25
N GLU A 286 -12.94 3.47 17.18
CA GLU A 286 -13.00 2.03 17.48
C GLU A 286 -12.52 1.17 16.31
N ASN A 287 -12.66 1.69 15.08
CA ASN A 287 -12.30 1.00 13.85
C ASN A 287 -11.95 2.01 12.74
N PHE A 288 -11.44 1.54 11.61
CA PHE A 288 -10.99 2.39 10.52
C PHE A 288 -12.16 3.12 9.84
N ALA A 289 -13.31 2.47 9.66
CA ALA A 289 -14.53 3.11 9.17
C ALA A 289 -14.98 4.31 10.02
N GLU A 290 -14.92 4.18 11.35
CA GLU A 290 -15.21 5.28 12.26
C GLU A 290 -14.14 6.37 12.16
N ALA A 291 -12.85 6.01 12.06
CA ALA A 291 -11.77 6.97 11.86
C ALA A 291 -11.95 7.80 10.57
N MET A 292 -12.34 7.15 9.47
CA MET A 292 -12.67 7.82 8.21
C MET A 292 -13.84 8.79 8.37
N ARG A 293 -14.91 8.37 9.06
CA ARG A 293 -16.07 9.20 9.36
C ARG A 293 -15.66 10.44 10.17
N MET A 294 -14.98 10.24 11.30
CA MET A 294 -14.46 11.31 12.16
C MET A 294 -13.61 12.32 11.38
N GLY A 295 -12.63 11.83 10.60
CA GLY A 295 -11.76 12.68 9.79
C GLY A 295 -12.53 13.50 8.74
N SER A 296 -13.49 12.86 8.04
CA SER A 296 -14.31 13.52 7.03
C SER A 296 -15.25 14.58 7.61
N GLU A 297 -15.85 14.32 8.78
CA GLU A 297 -16.72 15.28 9.47
C GLU A 297 -15.92 16.50 9.95
N VAL A 298 -14.76 16.29 10.58
CA VAL A 298 -13.87 17.41 10.96
C VAL A 298 -13.41 18.21 9.74
N TYR A 299 -13.05 17.55 8.65
CA TYR A 299 -12.67 18.23 7.41
C TYR A 299 -13.79 19.13 6.87
N HIS A 300 -15.04 18.68 6.90
CA HIS A 300 -16.19 19.50 6.49
C HIS A 300 -16.50 20.65 7.47
N HIS A 301 -16.36 20.42 8.78
CA HIS A 301 -16.46 21.49 9.77
C HIS A 301 -15.36 22.55 9.58
N LEU A 302 -14.13 22.11 9.33
CA LEU A 302 -13.00 22.97 9.02
C LEU A 302 -13.26 23.81 7.76
N LYS A 303 -13.80 23.19 6.70
CA LYS A 303 -14.23 23.92 5.49
C LYS A 303 -15.20 25.04 5.81
N ALA A 304 -16.19 24.78 6.65
CA ALA A 304 -17.19 25.76 7.05
C ALA A 304 -16.58 26.91 7.86
N GLU A 305 -15.67 26.61 8.79
CA GLU A 305 -14.96 27.62 9.58
C GLU A 305 -14.04 28.49 8.71
N ILE A 306 -13.29 27.88 7.79
CA ILE A 306 -12.44 28.61 6.84
C ILE A 306 -13.30 29.50 5.96
N LYS A 307 -14.40 28.98 5.39
CA LYS A 307 -15.33 29.77 4.58
C LYS A 307 -15.86 30.99 5.35
N LYS A 308 -16.19 30.80 6.62
CA LYS A 308 -16.72 31.85 7.49
C LYS A 308 -15.68 32.94 7.77
N ARG A 309 -14.41 32.57 8.00
CA ARG A 309 -13.35 33.51 8.40
C ARG A 309 -12.63 34.17 7.23
N TYR A 310 -12.34 33.43 6.17
CA TYR A 310 -11.49 33.88 5.05
C TYR A 310 -12.23 33.94 3.71
N GLY A 311 -13.51 33.55 3.67
CA GLY A 311 -14.33 33.57 2.46
C GLY A 311 -14.32 32.25 1.68
N LEU A 312 -15.16 32.18 0.64
CA LEU A 312 -15.37 30.97 -0.16
C LEU A 312 -14.09 30.49 -0.85
N ASP A 313 -13.31 31.40 -1.42
CA ASP A 313 -12.13 31.05 -2.22
C ASP A 313 -11.02 30.40 -1.38
N ALA A 314 -10.96 30.70 -0.08
CA ALA A 314 -10.05 30.05 0.87
C ALA A 314 -10.36 28.57 1.12
N THR A 315 -11.50 28.06 0.60
CA THR A 315 -11.87 26.64 0.66
C THR A 315 -11.45 25.83 -0.56
N ALA A 316 -10.71 26.44 -1.49
CA ALA A 316 -9.93 25.68 -2.47
C ALA A 316 -8.89 24.81 -1.75
N VAL A 317 -8.48 23.74 -2.41
CA VAL A 317 -7.60 22.72 -1.83
C VAL A 317 -6.24 22.72 -2.52
N GLY A 318 -5.18 22.46 -1.77
CA GLY A 318 -3.84 22.23 -2.34
C GLY A 318 -3.68 20.82 -2.92
N ASP A 319 -2.44 20.45 -3.20
CA ASP A 319 -2.10 19.19 -3.90
C ASP A 319 -2.65 17.95 -3.19
N GLU A 320 -2.68 17.96 -1.85
CA GLU A 320 -3.10 16.82 -1.02
C GLU A 320 -4.54 16.88 -0.50
N GLY A 321 -5.32 17.85 -0.98
CA GLY A 321 -6.73 18.00 -0.63
C GLY A 321 -7.01 18.81 0.65
N GLY A 322 -5.97 19.13 1.43
CA GLY A 322 -6.07 20.09 2.54
C GLY A 322 -6.36 21.52 2.06
N PHE A 323 -6.96 22.34 2.92
CA PHE A 323 -7.25 23.74 2.60
C PHE A 323 -5.99 24.59 2.67
N ALA A 324 -5.93 25.66 1.87
CA ALA A 324 -4.81 26.60 1.86
C ALA A 324 -5.25 28.05 2.18
N PRO A 325 -5.92 28.30 3.33
CA PRO A 325 -6.30 29.65 3.73
C PRO A 325 -5.07 30.54 3.93
N ASN A 326 -5.26 31.86 3.80
CA ASN A 326 -4.23 32.85 4.05
C ASN A 326 -4.04 33.12 5.57
N ILE A 327 -3.67 32.06 6.28
CA ILE A 327 -3.35 32.08 7.71
C ILE A 327 -2.04 32.89 7.91
N GLN A 328 -2.00 33.68 8.98
CA GLN A 328 -0.86 34.55 9.30
C GLN A 328 0.26 33.83 10.04
N ASP A 329 -0.07 32.86 10.91
CA ASP A 329 0.92 32.07 11.65
C ASP A 329 0.47 30.62 11.93
N ASN A 330 1.41 29.76 12.33
CA ASN A 330 1.14 28.33 12.58
C ASN A 330 0.14 28.10 13.72
N LYS A 331 0.07 29.02 14.69
CA LYS A 331 -0.83 28.92 15.85
C LYS A 331 -2.29 29.10 15.40
N GLU A 332 -2.55 30.04 14.51
CA GLU A 332 -3.89 30.26 13.94
C GLU A 332 -4.39 29.02 13.18
N GLY A 333 -3.51 28.28 12.49
CA GLY A 333 -3.84 26.99 11.88
C GLY A 333 -4.27 25.93 12.91
N LEU A 334 -3.54 25.83 14.02
CA LEU A 334 -3.89 24.91 15.11
C LEU A 334 -5.18 25.32 15.85
N ASP A 335 -5.40 26.62 16.05
CA ASP A 335 -6.64 27.16 16.64
C ASP A 335 -7.88 26.83 15.76
N LEU A 336 -7.74 26.89 14.43
CA LEU A 336 -8.78 26.45 13.50
C LEU A 336 -9.09 24.97 13.62
N LEU A 337 -8.06 24.12 13.71
CA LEU A 337 -8.24 22.67 13.88
C LEU A 337 -8.91 22.35 15.20
N LYS A 338 -8.44 22.93 16.30
CA LYS A 338 -9.05 22.76 17.63
C LYS A 338 -10.53 23.12 17.61
N THR A 339 -10.87 24.29 17.07
CA THR A 339 -12.28 24.72 16.92
C THR A 339 -13.09 23.75 16.08
N SER A 340 -12.52 23.21 15.00
CA SER A 340 -13.21 22.31 14.08
C SER A 340 -13.45 20.93 14.67
N ILE A 341 -12.47 20.41 15.42
CA ILE A 341 -12.58 19.15 16.18
C ILE A 341 -13.65 19.28 17.28
N GLU A 342 -13.66 20.39 18.01
CA GLU A 342 -14.68 20.69 19.02
C GLU A 342 -16.09 20.74 18.42
N LYS A 343 -16.26 21.44 17.30
CA LYS A 343 -17.55 21.57 16.60
C LYS A 343 -18.07 20.26 16.02
N ALA A 344 -17.17 19.37 15.59
CA ALA A 344 -17.53 18.03 15.14
C ALA A 344 -17.85 17.07 16.30
N GLY A 345 -17.59 17.46 17.55
CA GLY A 345 -17.88 16.64 18.73
C GLY A 345 -16.82 15.57 19.04
N TYR A 346 -15.58 15.74 18.55
CA TYR A 346 -14.51 14.74 18.66
C TYR A 346 -13.32 15.17 19.55
N THR A 347 -13.52 16.16 20.40
CA THR A 347 -12.50 16.56 21.40
C THR A 347 -12.04 15.36 22.22
N GLY A 348 -10.72 15.17 22.30
CA GLY A 348 -10.11 14.03 23.00
C GLY A 348 -10.06 12.72 22.21
N LYS A 349 -10.76 12.61 21.06
CA LYS A 349 -10.68 11.45 20.16
C LYS A 349 -9.79 11.69 18.94
N ILE A 350 -9.55 12.95 18.58
CA ILE A 350 -8.68 13.33 17.47
C ILE A 350 -7.46 14.06 18.03
N ALA A 351 -6.28 13.56 17.69
CA ALA A 351 -5.00 14.21 17.95
C ALA A 351 -4.51 14.95 16.70
N ILE A 352 -3.46 15.78 16.85
CA ILE A 352 -2.86 16.53 15.75
C ILE A 352 -1.46 16.00 15.42
N GLY A 353 -1.16 15.93 14.13
CA GLY A 353 0.18 15.70 13.60
C GLY A 353 0.60 16.88 12.74
N MET A 354 1.90 17.10 12.59
CA MET A 354 2.43 18.19 11.77
C MET A 354 3.57 17.66 10.90
N ASP A 355 3.62 18.07 9.64
CA ASP A 355 4.83 18.03 8.84
C ASP A 355 5.32 19.47 8.66
N VAL A 356 6.49 19.73 9.21
CA VAL A 356 7.08 21.06 9.20
C VAL A 356 7.86 21.28 7.91
N ALA A 357 8.48 20.25 7.34
CA ALA A 357 9.40 20.33 6.20
C ALA A 357 10.46 21.43 6.38
N ALA A 358 11.14 21.44 7.53
CA ALA A 358 12.00 22.56 7.94
C ALA A 358 13.19 22.84 7.02
N SER A 359 13.64 21.86 6.24
CA SER A 359 14.67 22.04 5.21
C SER A 359 14.29 23.08 4.15
N GLU A 360 13.01 23.24 3.84
CA GLU A 360 12.53 24.21 2.82
C GLU A 360 12.76 25.68 3.24
N PHE A 361 12.93 25.91 4.55
CA PHE A 361 13.15 27.26 5.10
C PHE A 361 14.37 27.34 6.01
N TYR A 362 15.27 26.36 5.94
CA TYR A 362 16.56 26.42 6.59
C TYR A 362 17.53 27.28 5.77
N LYS A 363 18.09 28.32 6.40
CA LYS A 363 19.00 29.28 5.77
C LYS A 363 20.06 29.71 6.78
N ASP A 364 21.33 29.59 6.39
CA ASP A 364 22.49 30.08 7.15
C ASP A 364 22.51 29.65 8.63
N GLY A 365 22.16 28.39 8.93
CA GLY A 365 22.15 27.87 10.30
C GLY A 365 20.89 28.21 11.11
N LYS A 366 19.90 28.86 10.48
CA LYS A 366 18.66 29.33 11.09
C LYS A 366 17.44 28.94 10.25
N TYR A 367 16.24 29.27 10.74
CA TYR A 367 14.96 28.94 10.14
C TYR A 367 14.14 30.20 9.85
N ASP A 368 13.70 30.34 8.59
CA ASP A 368 12.94 31.48 8.07
C ASP A 368 11.44 31.17 8.00
N LEU A 369 10.70 31.47 9.07
CA LEU A 369 9.25 31.23 9.10
C LEU A 369 8.43 32.15 8.16
N ASP A 370 9.07 33.00 7.36
CA ASP A 370 8.44 33.81 6.30
C ASP A 370 9.12 33.56 4.94
N PHE A 371 9.72 32.38 4.71
CA PHE A 371 10.58 32.10 3.54
C PHE A 371 9.94 32.32 2.17
N LYS A 372 8.60 32.28 2.08
CA LYS A 372 7.83 32.55 0.86
C LYS A 372 7.75 34.04 0.53
N ASN A 373 8.05 34.92 1.48
CA ASN A 373 8.20 36.34 1.25
C ASN A 373 9.58 36.62 0.63
N PRO A 374 9.66 37.12 -0.62
CA PRO A 374 10.94 37.46 -1.25
C PRO A 374 11.73 38.53 -0.50
N ASN A 375 11.05 39.29 0.38
CA ASN A 375 11.62 40.32 1.24
C ASN A 375 11.64 39.87 2.71
N SER A 376 11.78 38.57 2.99
CA SER A 376 11.90 38.07 4.37
C SER A 376 13.07 38.75 5.08
N ASP A 377 12.84 39.14 6.34
CA ASP A 377 13.79 39.86 7.17
C ASP A 377 14.68 38.86 7.92
N ALA A 378 15.94 38.76 7.51
CA ALA A 378 16.93 37.84 8.11
C ALA A 378 17.16 38.07 9.61
N SER A 379 16.83 39.25 10.14
CA SER A 379 16.90 39.50 11.59
C SER A 379 15.83 38.77 12.39
N LYS A 380 14.77 38.29 11.74
CA LYS A 380 13.67 37.52 12.33
C LYS A 380 13.84 36.01 12.18
N TRP A 381 14.87 35.55 11.49
CA TRP A 381 15.16 34.12 11.39
C TRP A 381 15.54 33.58 12.76
N ILE A 382 14.93 32.45 13.10
CA ILE A 382 15.04 31.84 14.43
C ILE A 382 16.05 30.70 14.44
N THR A 383 16.64 30.46 15.59
CA THR A 383 17.53 29.33 15.84
C THR A 383 16.75 28.02 16.00
N GLY A 384 17.43 26.88 15.92
CA GLY A 384 16.82 25.58 16.22
C GLY A 384 16.26 25.48 17.65
N ASP A 385 16.91 26.10 18.65
CA ASP A 385 16.42 26.09 20.03
C ASP A 385 15.12 26.92 20.19
N GLU A 386 15.00 28.05 19.47
CA GLU A 386 13.77 28.84 19.41
C GLU A 386 12.64 28.09 18.67
N LEU A 387 12.97 27.41 17.57
CA LEU A 387 12.01 26.58 16.83
C LEU A 387 11.52 25.39 17.68
N ALA A 388 12.42 24.72 18.41
CA ALA A 388 12.06 23.68 19.39
C ALA A 388 11.11 24.20 20.48
N SER A 389 11.33 25.43 20.95
CA SER A 389 10.46 26.09 21.93
C SER A 389 9.05 26.34 21.37
N ILE A 390 8.94 26.71 20.09
CA ILE A 390 7.66 26.82 19.39
C ILE A 390 6.96 25.46 19.35
N TYR A 391 7.66 24.39 18.96
CA TYR A 391 7.08 23.05 18.96
C TYR A 391 6.59 22.62 20.34
N GLN A 392 7.35 22.90 21.40
CA GLN A 392 6.95 22.57 22.76
C GLN A 392 5.65 23.29 23.16
N SER A 393 5.49 24.55 22.74
CA SER A 393 4.22 25.27 22.95
C SER A 393 3.05 24.58 22.24
N PHE A 394 3.27 24.10 21.00
CA PHE A 394 2.22 23.42 20.24
C PHE A 394 1.83 22.08 20.85
N ILE A 395 2.81 21.32 21.34
CA ILE A 395 2.58 20.05 22.06
C ILE A 395 1.72 20.27 23.29
N ASN A 396 2.02 21.31 24.07
CA ASN A 396 1.31 21.62 25.32
C ASN A 396 -0.12 22.12 25.07
N ASP A 397 -0.34 22.91 24.03
CA ASP A 397 -1.58 23.67 23.85
C ASP A 397 -2.62 22.97 22.93
N TYR A 398 -2.18 22.09 22.03
CA TYR A 398 -3.03 21.55 20.94
C TYR A 398 -3.05 20.02 20.80
N GLN A 399 -2.48 19.26 21.74
CA GLN A 399 -2.41 17.79 21.65
C GLN A 399 -1.70 17.33 20.36
N VAL A 400 -0.60 18.00 20.01
CA VAL A 400 0.28 17.55 18.93
C VAL A 400 1.02 16.30 19.41
N VAL A 401 0.77 15.17 18.73
CA VAL A 401 1.33 13.85 19.08
C VAL A 401 2.40 13.37 18.11
N SER A 402 2.56 14.04 16.97
CA SER A 402 3.55 13.71 15.94
C SER A 402 4.06 14.98 15.25
N ILE A 403 5.38 15.13 15.16
CA ILE A 403 6.03 16.17 14.35
C ILE A 403 6.99 15.49 13.38
N GLU A 404 6.81 15.76 12.10
CA GLU A 404 7.67 15.32 11.00
C GLU A 404 8.57 16.48 10.54
N ASP A 405 9.83 16.16 10.23
CA ASP A 405 10.85 17.08 9.73
C ASP A 405 10.91 18.44 10.45
N GLY A 406 10.95 18.37 11.79
CA GLY A 406 11.01 19.55 12.65
C GLY A 406 12.28 20.39 12.50
N PHE A 407 13.35 19.83 11.94
CA PHE A 407 14.62 20.53 11.66
C PHE A 407 15.15 20.09 10.30
N ASP A 408 16.15 20.82 9.80
CA ASP A 408 16.78 20.49 8.52
C ASP A 408 17.32 19.05 8.49
N GLN A 409 17.30 18.43 7.30
CA GLN A 409 17.74 17.07 7.00
C GLN A 409 19.20 16.75 7.40
N ASP A 410 20.03 17.76 7.65
CA ASP A 410 21.39 17.62 8.17
C ASP A 410 21.64 18.34 9.51
N ASP A 411 20.62 18.95 10.15
CA ASP A 411 20.70 19.59 11.48
C ASP A 411 20.53 18.57 12.62
N TRP A 412 21.41 17.56 12.61
CA TRP A 412 21.40 16.43 13.53
C TRP A 412 21.41 16.81 15.01
N ASP A 413 22.04 17.94 15.34
CA ASP A 413 22.19 18.40 16.73
C ASP A 413 20.85 18.87 17.29
N ASN A 414 20.08 19.68 16.55
CA ASN A 414 18.76 20.13 16.99
C ASN A 414 17.74 19.00 17.00
N TRP A 415 17.81 18.06 16.05
CA TRP A 415 17.04 16.81 16.11
C TRP A 415 17.30 16.03 17.41
N GLY A 416 18.57 15.77 17.74
CA GLY A 416 18.95 15.01 18.94
C GLY A 416 18.54 15.72 20.24
N LYS A 417 18.75 17.04 20.32
CA LYS A 417 18.29 17.85 21.46
C LYS A 417 16.78 17.75 21.63
N PHE A 418 16.01 17.97 20.57
CA PHE A 418 14.55 17.97 20.67
C PHE A 418 14.01 16.58 21.01
N MET A 419 14.54 15.52 20.39
CA MET A 419 14.20 14.14 20.70
C MET A 419 14.44 13.79 22.18
N SER A 420 15.47 14.37 22.82
CA SER A 420 15.71 14.20 24.25
C SER A 420 14.75 14.96 25.17
N SER A 421 14.08 15.99 24.64
CA SER A 421 13.21 16.89 25.40
C SER A 421 11.71 16.56 25.28
N THR A 422 11.33 15.69 24.34
CA THR A 422 9.92 15.36 24.07
C THR A 422 9.66 13.86 24.08
N ASN A 423 8.40 13.50 24.36
CA ASN A 423 7.93 12.11 24.35
C ASN A 423 6.99 11.81 23.17
N ILE A 424 6.69 12.80 22.34
CA ILE A 424 5.82 12.62 21.16
C ILE A 424 6.54 11.82 20.06
N GLN A 425 5.80 11.49 19.00
CA GLN A 425 6.42 10.92 17.82
C GLN A 425 7.21 12.00 17.06
N LEU A 426 8.48 11.72 16.75
CA LEU A 426 9.28 12.51 15.81
C LEU A 426 9.55 11.66 14.57
N VAL A 427 9.07 12.13 13.43
CA VAL A 427 9.11 11.41 12.16
C VAL A 427 10.24 11.99 11.30
N GLY A 428 11.20 11.16 10.90
CA GLY A 428 12.20 11.54 9.90
C GLY A 428 11.71 11.20 8.49
N ASP A 429 11.53 12.22 7.65
CA ASP A 429 11.24 12.10 6.21
C ASP A 429 12.48 12.45 5.40
N ASP A 430 12.77 13.73 5.13
CA ASP A 430 13.98 14.17 4.42
C ASP A 430 15.26 13.82 5.19
N LEU A 431 15.18 13.75 6.53
CA LEU A 431 16.27 13.26 7.38
C LEU A 431 16.71 11.85 7.01
N THR A 432 15.76 10.96 6.66
CA THR A 432 16.01 9.52 6.50
C THR A 432 15.83 9.01 5.09
N VAL A 433 15.02 9.68 4.26
CA VAL A 433 14.67 9.39 2.85
C VAL A 433 14.42 7.91 2.57
N THR A 434 13.79 7.20 3.52
CA THR A 434 13.59 5.73 3.46
C THR A 434 14.88 4.94 3.19
N ASN A 435 16.06 5.51 3.50
CA ASN A 435 17.37 4.97 3.19
C ASN A 435 18.00 4.30 4.42
N PRO A 436 18.29 2.98 4.39
CA PRO A 436 18.85 2.28 5.53
C PRO A 436 20.13 2.90 6.11
N LYS A 437 20.99 3.52 5.30
CA LYS A 437 22.22 4.19 5.77
C LYS A 437 21.88 5.42 6.63
N ARG A 438 20.92 6.24 6.20
CA ARG A 438 20.49 7.44 6.96
C ARG A 438 19.63 7.07 8.16
N ILE A 439 18.78 6.04 8.03
CA ILE A 439 18.03 5.48 9.17
C ILE A 439 19.00 5.01 10.25
N GLN A 440 20.05 4.26 9.90
CA GLN A 440 21.06 3.83 10.87
C GLN A 440 21.76 5.02 11.53
N MET A 441 22.13 6.05 10.75
CA MET A 441 22.72 7.28 11.31
C MET A 441 21.78 7.99 12.29
N ALA A 442 20.50 8.09 11.96
CA ALA A 442 19.49 8.72 12.79
C ALA A 442 19.19 7.92 14.07
N ILE A 443 19.28 6.59 14.01
CA ILE A 443 19.24 5.70 15.19
C ILE A 443 20.46 5.99 16.09
N ASP A 444 21.67 5.98 15.53
CA ASP A 444 22.92 6.15 16.27
C ASP A 444 22.98 7.53 16.95
N ARG A 445 22.46 8.56 16.27
CA ARG A 445 22.37 9.94 16.77
C ARG A 445 21.13 10.23 17.61
N LYS A 446 20.22 9.27 17.78
CA LYS A 446 18.93 9.43 18.50
C LYS A 446 18.14 10.64 18.02
N SER A 447 18.04 10.81 16.71
CA SER A 447 17.50 12.02 16.09
C SER A 447 15.99 11.99 15.94
N CYS A 448 15.39 10.83 15.69
CA CYS A 448 13.93 10.68 15.61
C CYS A 448 13.51 9.31 16.17
N ASN A 449 12.20 9.03 16.20
CA ASN A 449 11.65 7.78 16.73
C ASN A 449 10.56 7.18 15.84
N CYS A 450 10.44 7.68 14.62
CA CYS A 450 9.53 7.16 13.59
C CYS A 450 10.14 7.42 12.21
N LEU A 451 10.02 6.44 11.33
CA LEU A 451 10.35 6.56 9.91
C LEU A 451 9.11 7.03 9.13
N LEU A 452 9.26 8.02 8.25
CA LEU A 452 8.31 8.18 7.15
C LEU A 452 8.74 7.26 6.01
N LEU A 453 7.88 6.31 5.63
CA LEU A 453 8.19 5.32 4.61
C LEU A 453 7.52 5.72 3.28
N LYS A 454 8.34 6.19 2.34
CA LYS A 454 7.96 6.50 0.97
C LYS A 454 8.71 5.56 0.03
N VAL A 455 7.99 4.59 -0.53
CA VAL A 455 8.60 3.52 -1.34
C VAL A 455 9.42 4.03 -2.53
N ASN A 456 9.09 5.20 -3.09
CA ASN A 456 9.82 5.78 -4.21
C ASN A 456 11.10 6.54 -3.81
N GLN A 457 11.28 6.89 -2.52
CA GLN A 457 12.53 7.47 -2.04
C GLN A 457 13.67 6.45 -2.06
N ILE A 458 13.36 5.15 -1.91
CA ILE A 458 14.35 4.07 -1.97
C ILE A 458 14.28 3.27 -3.28
N GLY A 459 13.09 3.11 -3.88
CA GLY A 459 12.92 2.61 -5.25
C GLY A 459 12.64 1.11 -5.41
N SER A 460 12.44 0.35 -4.33
CA SER A 460 11.97 -1.04 -4.40
C SER A 460 11.14 -1.45 -3.18
N VAL A 461 10.26 -2.45 -3.35
CA VAL A 461 9.46 -3.01 -2.25
C VAL A 461 10.35 -3.66 -1.19
N THR A 462 11.36 -4.43 -1.62
CA THR A 462 12.28 -5.12 -0.69
C THR A 462 13.02 -4.14 0.21
N GLU A 463 13.65 -3.10 -0.36
CA GLU A 463 14.40 -2.11 0.44
C GLU A 463 13.45 -1.31 1.37
N SER A 464 12.21 -1.08 0.94
CA SER A 464 11.19 -0.43 1.78
C SER A 464 10.80 -1.29 2.99
N ILE A 465 10.60 -2.60 2.79
CA ILE A 465 10.33 -3.54 3.88
C ILE A 465 11.53 -3.61 4.83
N GLU A 466 12.75 -3.67 4.30
CA GLU A 466 13.98 -3.70 5.10
C GLU A 466 14.17 -2.41 5.91
N ALA A 467 13.85 -1.24 5.35
CA ALA A 467 13.83 0.03 6.07
C ALA A 467 12.81 0.01 7.23
N ALA A 468 11.58 -0.45 6.99
CA ALA A 468 10.57 -0.60 8.03
C ALA A 468 11.02 -1.55 9.16
N GLN A 469 11.62 -2.68 8.80
CA GLN A 469 12.13 -3.67 9.74
C GLN A 469 13.31 -3.11 10.56
N LEU A 470 14.22 -2.35 9.94
CA LEU A 470 15.32 -1.68 10.63
C LEU A 470 14.80 -0.69 11.68
N SER A 471 13.83 0.15 11.31
CA SER A 471 13.19 1.08 12.23
C SER A 471 12.49 0.35 13.38
N ARG A 472 11.66 -0.65 13.09
CA ARG A 472 10.95 -1.44 14.13
C ARG A 472 11.90 -2.13 15.09
N LYS A 473 12.98 -2.74 14.58
CA LYS A 473 13.99 -3.42 15.42
C LYS A 473 14.64 -2.48 16.43
N ASN A 474 14.68 -1.18 16.13
CA ASN A 474 15.22 -0.12 16.99
C ASN A 474 14.13 0.62 17.78
N GLY A 475 12.93 0.06 17.87
CA GLY A 475 11.82 0.61 18.68
C GLY A 475 11.11 1.80 18.05
N TRP A 476 11.35 2.09 16.77
CA TRP A 476 10.70 3.20 16.08
C TRP A 476 9.31 2.80 15.54
N GLY A 477 8.44 3.79 15.44
CA GLY A 477 7.25 3.73 14.59
C GLY A 477 7.60 3.77 13.11
N VAL A 478 6.64 3.44 12.25
CA VAL A 478 6.74 3.63 10.81
C VAL A 478 5.44 4.20 10.30
N MET A 479 5.48 5.38 9.68
CA MET A 479 4.33 5.97 9.00
C MET A 479 4.48 5.77 7.50
N VAL A 480 3.66 4.91 6.93
CA VAL A 480 3.59 4.77 5.48
C VAL A 480 3.05 6.06 4.89
N SER A 481 3.64 6.53 3.80
CA SER A 481 3.31 7.83 3.24
C SER A 481 3.10 7.78 1.74
N HIS A 482 2.18 8.64 1.28
CA HIS A 482 2.03 8.98 -0.13
C HIS A 482 3.13 9.96 -0.61
N ARG A 483 2.99 10.47 -1.83
CA ARG A 483 3.67 11.69 -2.28
C ARG A 483 2.64 12.74 -2.70
N SER A 484 3.05 14.01 -2.76
CA SER A 484 2.17 15.09 -3.22
C SER A 484 1.69 14.89 -4.67
N GLY A 485 2.50 14.31 -5.56
CA GLY A 485 2.09 13.78 -6.86
C GLY A 485 1.70 12.29 -6.77
N GLU A 486 0.48 11.99 -6.33
CA GLU A 486 -0.05 10.61 -6.31
C GLU A 486 -0.79 10.22 -7.59
N THR A 487 -1.12 8.94 -7.69
CA THR A 487 -1.91 8.30 -8.75
C THR A 487 -3.15 7.60 -8.15
N GLU A 488 -3.95 6.94 -8.97
CA GLU A 488 -5.04 6.06 -8.54
C GLU A 488 -4.56 4.75 -7.90
N ASP A 489 -3.27 4.42 -7.96
CA ASP A 489 -2.72 3.19 -7.40
C ASP A 489 -2.93 3.13 -5.89
N THR A 490 -3.32 1.98 -5.34
CA THR A 490 -3.63 1.82 -3.91
C THR A 490 -2.59 1.02 -3.14
N PHE A 491 -1.41 0.75 -3.71
CA PHE A 491 -0.41 -0.15 -3.12
C PHE A 491 -0.07 0.18 -1.66
N ILE A 492 0.08 1.47 -1.32
CA ILE A 492 0.46 1.86 0.05
C ILE A 492 -0.62 1.56 1.11
N ALA A 493 -1.89 1.40 0.70
CA ALA A 493 -2.96 0.94 1.59
C ALA A 493 -2.75 -0.53 2.00
N ASP A 494 -2.42 -1.39 1.05
CA ASP A 494 -2.06 -2.78 1.34
C ASP A 494 -0.71 -2.88 2.07
N LEU A 495 0.24 -2.00 1.74
CA LEU A 495 1.56 -1.93 2.39
C LEU A 495 1.45 -1.63 3.87
N VAL A 496 0.69 -0.60 4.27
CA VAL A 496 0.58 -0.21 5.68
C VAL A 496 -0.07 -1.31 6.52
N VAL A 497 -1.09 -1.98 5.98
CA VAL A 497 -1.76 -3.10 6.66
C VAL A 497 -0.83 -4.32 6.74
N GLY A 498 -0.19 -4.68 5.62
CA GLY A 498 0.72 -5.83 5.57
C GLY A 498 1.96 -5.66 6.43
N LEU A 499 2.51 -4.44 6.50
CA LEU A 499 3.58 -4.11 7.43
C LEU A 499 3.10 -3.96 8.87
N ALA A 500 1.79 -3.83 9.11
CA ALA A 500 1.19 -3.58 10.42
C ALA A 500 1.85 -2.41 11.16
N THR A 501 2.06 -1.28 10.46
CA THR A 501 2.78 -0.15 11.06
C THR A 501 1.91 0.71 11.97
N GLY A 502 0.59 0.63 11.82
CA GLY A 502 -0.39 1.29 12.68
C GLY A 502 -0.71 2.73 12.30
N GLN A 503 -0.10 3.28 11.24
CA GLN A 503 -0.31 4.67 10.83
C GLN A 503 0.05 4.92 9.36
N ILE A 504 -0.77 5.73 8.69
CA ILE A 504 -0.59 6.14 7.29
C ILE A 504 -0.91 7.62 7.13
N LYS A 505 -0.06 8.38 6.42
CA LYS A 505 -0.46 9.67 5.85
C LYS A 505 -0.66 9.54 4.35
N THR A 506 -1.88 9.74 3.88
CA THR A 506 -2.19 9.65 2.44
C THR A 506 -3.13 10.75 1.96
N GLY A 507 -3.08 11.91 2.62
CA GLY A 507 -3.75 13.17 2.24
C GLY A 507 -5.07 13.41 2.97
N ALA A 508 -5.78 14.46 2.58
CA ALA A 508 -7.11 14.76 3.11
C ALA A 508 -8.12 13.66 2.76
N PRO A 509 -9.30 13.62 3.42
CA PRO A 509 -10.47 12.89 2.91
C PRO A 509 -11.11 13.63 1.71
N CYS A 510 -10.28 14.04 0.74
CA CYS A 510 -10.60 14.84 -0.44
C CYS A 510 -9.59 14.51 -1.54
N ARG A 511 -10.04 14.59 -2.81
CA ARG A 511 -9.31 14.17 -4.02
C ARG A 511 -9.09 12.64 -4.10
N SER A 512 -9.34 12.07 -5.28
CA SER A 512 -9.53 10.61 -5.40
C SER A 512 -8.23 9.82 -5.36
N GLU A 513 -7.10 10.41 -5.69
CA GLU A 513 -5.78 9.79 -5.51
C GLU A 513 -5.46 9.54 -4.03
N ARG A 514 -6.11 10.29 -3.11
CA ARG A 514 -6.04 10.12 -1.65
C ARG A 514 -7.08 9.10 -1.20
N LEU A 515 -8.34 9.36 -1.56
CA LEU A 515 -9.48 8.51 -1.21
C LEU A 515 -9.35 7.09 -1.76
N ALA A 516 -8.62 6.86 -2.87
CA ALA A 516 -8.36 5.53 -3.38
C ALA A 516 -7.69 4.63 -2.34
N LYS A 517 -6.72 5.16 -1.59
CA LYS A 517 -6.01 4.43 -0.53
C LYS A 517 -6.91 4.23 0.68
N TYR A 518 -7.56 5.29 1.14
CA TYR A 518 -8.50 5.19 2.27
C TYR A 518 -9.65 4.20 2.00
N ASN A 519 -10.23 4.25 0.80
CA ASN A 519 -11.26 3.31 0.38
C ASN A 519 -10.72 1.88 0.24
N GLN A 520 -9.45 1.71 -0.13
CA GLN A 520 -8.84 0.39 -0.13
C GLN A 520 -8.69 -0.16 1.29
N ILE A 521 -8.32 0.68 2.28
CA ILE A 521 -8.24 0.25 3.68
C ILE A 521 -9.63 -0.11 4.21
N LEU A 522 -10.69 0.63 3.85
CA LEU A 522 -12.08 0.25 4.18
C LEU A 522 -12.46 -1.14 3.62
N ARG A 523 -12.03 -1.46 2.38
CA ARG A 523 -12.25 -2.79 1.80
C ARG A 523 -11.45 -3.88 2.51
N ILE A 524 -10.23 -3.58 2.92
CA ILE A 524 -9.39 -4.52 3.69
C ILE A 524 -10.00 -4.75 5.08
N GLU A 525 -10.52 -3.72 5.73
CA GLU A 525 -11.26 -3.83 6.99
C GLU A 525 -12.49 -4.75 6.84
N GLU A 526 -13.30 -4.54 5.79
CA GLU A 526 -14.44 -5.40 5.47
C GLU A 526 -14.02 -6.86 5.25
N GLU A 527 -12.92 -7.09 4.51
CA GLU A 527 -12.41 -8.45 4.23
C GLU A 527 -11.88 -9.16 5.48
N LEU A 528 -11.23 -8.42 6.39
CA LEU A 528 -10.76 -8.94 7.68
C LEU A 528 -11.93 -9.23 8.63
N GLY A 529 -13.04 -8.50 8.51
CA GLY A 529 -14.24 -8.70 9.32
C GLY A 529 -13.94 -8.63 10.81
N ALA A 530 -14.32 -9.65 11.57
CA ALA A 530 -14.11 -9.70 13.02
C ALA A 530 -12.62 -9.79 13.44
N ASP A 531 -11.72 -10.15 12.51
CA ASP A 531 -10.28 -10.20 12.78
C ASP A 531 -9.60 -8.83 12.61
N ALA A 532 -10.33 -7.81 12.15
CA ALA A 532 -9.82 -6.46 11.98
C ALA A 532 -9.48 -5.82 13.32
N VAL A 533 -8.21 -5.43 13.50
CA VAL A 533 -7.75 -4.66 14.66
C VAL A 533 -7.32 -3.29 14.18
N TYR A 534 -7.89 -2.23 14.75
CA TYR A 534 -7.49 -0.86 14.52
C TYR A 534 -6.43 -0.41 15.54
N ALA A 535 -5.37 0.25 15.07
CA ALA A 535 -4.26 0.63 15.94
C ALA A 535 -4.65 1.64 17.03
N GLY A 536 -5.57 2.58 16.72
CA GLY A 536 -6.05 3.59 17.67
C GLY A 536 -4.93 4.31 18.43
N GLN A 537 -5.03 4.34 19.76
CA GLN A 537 -4.02 4.97 20.63
C GLN A 537 -2.63 4.30 20.53
N HIS A 538 -2.54 3.08 20.01
CA HIS A 538 -1.30 2.32 19.84
C HIS A 538 -0.64 2.52 18.47
N PHE A 539 -1.05 3.53 17.68
CA PHE A 539 -0.55 3.79 16.33
C PHE A 539 0.99 3.82 16.19
N ARG A 540 1.72 4.22 17.24
CA ARG A 540 3.19 4.26 17.28
C ARG A 540 3.83 2.87 17.33
N ASN A 541 3.16 1.91 17.96
CA ASN A 541 3.67 0.56 18.15
C ASN A 541 2.52 -0.45 18.33
N PRO A 542 1.77 -0.75 17.25
CA PRO A 542 0.58 -1.60 17.32
C PRO A 542 0.87 -3.09 17.62
N GLN A 543 2.14 -3.48 17.55
CA GLN A 543 2.59 -4.86 17.82
C GLN A 543 3.19 -5.04 19.23
N ALA A 544 3.26 -3.97 20.04
CA ALA A 544 3.64 -4.09 21.43
C ALA A 544 2.67 -5.03 22.17
N LYS A 545 3.23 -5.97 22.93
CA LYS A 545 2.46 -6.93 23.76
C LYS A 545 1.89 -6.29 25.01
#